data_AF-A0A6M4MHV4-F1
#
_entry.id   AF-A0A6M4MHV4-F1
#
_cell.length_a   1.000
_cell.length_b   1.000
_cell.length_c   1.000
_cell.angle_alpha   90.00
_cell.angle_beta   90.00
_cell.angle_gamma   90.00
#
_symmetry.space_group_name_H-M   'P 1'
#
loop_
_entity.id
_entity.type
_entity.pdbx_description
1 polymer ?
#
loop_
_entity_poly.entity_id
_entity_poly.type
_entity_poly.pdbx_seq_one_letter_code
_entity_poly.pdbx_strand_id
1 'polypeptide(L)'
;MEARYSELKAFQRAHRDNFGDSLALRSHRGLSWLQRAEMCDDDPDAKFIFLWIAFNAIYAQDIDALKLREAESFSLFIEKLLALDTDDVLSKMVWQEFPGSIRVLLNNQSRIQIISAPLMVKR
;
A
#
# COMPACT_ATOMS: atom_id res chain seq x y z
N MET A 1 -16.37 -10.37 -5.45
CA MET A 1 -15.46 -9.53 -4.64
C MET A 1 -16.24 -8.26 -4.35
N GLU A 2 -16.47 -7.92 -3.08
CA GLU A 2 -17.22 -6.70 -2.73
C GLU A 2 -16.53 -5.46 -3.32
N ALA A 3 -17.34 -4.51 -3.82
CA ALA A 3 -16.86 -3.34 -4.56
C ALA A 3 -16.26 -2.29 -3.60
N ARG A 4 -14.94 -2.36 -3.41
CA ARG A 4 -14.17 -1.51 -2.48
C ARG A 4 -14.19 -0.04 -2.89
N TYR A 5 -14.30 0.27 -4.18
CA TYR A 5 -14.35 1.65 -4.66
C TYR A 5 -15.49 2.44 -4.04
N SER A 6 -16.69 1.86 -3.96
CA SER A 6 -17.89 2.58 -3.54
C SER A 6 -17.77 3.10 -2.10
N GLU A 7 -17.33 2.24 -1.19
CA GLU A 7 -17.09 2.55 0.22
C GLU A 7 -15.98 3.58 0.38
N LEU A 8 -14.84 3.37 -0.28
CA LEU A 8 -13.69 4.28 -0.21
C LEU A 8 -14.02 5.65 -0.82
N LYS A 9 -14.86 5.70 -1.86
CA LYS A 9 -15.32 6.96 -2.47
C LYS A 9 -16.27 7.71 -1.55
N ALA A 10 -17.15 7.01 -0.85
CA ALA A 10 -18.01 7.62 0.17
C ALA A 10 -17.17 8.19 1.31
N PHE A 11 -16.21 7.42 1.83
CA PHE A 11 -15.28 7.88 2.86
C PHE A 11 -14.51 9.13 2.41
N GLN A 12 -13.95 9.11 1.20
CA GLN A 12 -13.24 10.26 0.63
C GLN A 12 -14.15 11.49 0.54
N ARG A 13 -15.40 11.34 0.09
CA ARG A 13 -16.34 12.47 -0.02
C ARG A 13 -16.68 13.08 1.35
N ALA A 14 -16.81 12.25 2.38
CA ALA A 14 -17.12 12.69 3.74
C ALA A 14 -15.94 13.43 4.42
N HIS A 15 -14.70 13.08 4.08
CA HIS A 15 -13.51 13.60 4.76
C HIS A 15 -12.64 14.53 3.91
N ARG A 16 -12.95 14.70 2.61
CA ARG A 16 -12.09 15.45 1.67
C ARG A 16 -11.79 16.87 2.11
N ASP A 17 -12.72 17.53 2.83
CA ASP A 17 -12.57 18.93 3.23
C ASP A 17 -11.49 19.08 4.31
N ASN A 18 -11.08 17.97 4.96
CA ASN A 18 -9.97 17.91 5.91
C ASN A 18 -8.64 17.50 5.26
N PHE A 19 -8.62 17.21 3.95
CA PHE A 19 -7.40 16.81 3.25
C PHE A 19 -6.67 18.04 2.73
N GLY A 20 -5.35 18.09 2.90
CA GLY A 20 -4.53 19.03 2.13
C GLY A 20 -4.66 18.74 0.63
N ASP A 21 -4.56 19.77 -0.21
CA ASP A 21 -4.80 19.69 -1.67
C ASP A 21 -4.07 18.52 -2.36
N SER A 22 -2.82 18.29 -1.96
CA SER A 22 -1.95 17.22 -2.45
C SER A 22 -2.54 15.82 -2.17
N LEU A 23 -3.05 15.60 -0.96
CA LEU A 23 -3.70 14.35 -0.58
C LEU A 23 -5.06 14.21 -1.29
N ALA A 24 -5.86 15.28 -1.33
CA ALA A 24 -7.16 15.28 -1.97
C ALA A 24 -7.08 14.86 -3.45
N LEU A 25 -6.11 15.43 -4.18
CA LEU A 25 -5.88 15.11 -5.59
C LEU A 25 -5.42 13.66 -5.79
N ARG A 26 -4.46 13.19 -4.99
CA ARG A 26 -3.93 11.82 -5.08
C ARG A 26 -5.00 10.78 -4.74
N SER A 27 -5.74 10.98 -3.65
CA SER A 27 -6.87 10.11 -3.30
C SER A 27 -7.94 10.10 -4.38
N HIS A 28 -8.26 11.24 -4.99
CA HIS A 28 -9.19 11.29 -6.11
C HIS A 28 -8.71 10.45 -7.29
N ARG A 29 -7.45 10.63 -7.72
CA ARG A 29 -6.86 9.88 -8.85
C ARG A 29 -6.77 8.38 -8.56
N GLY A 30 -6.29 8.00 -7.38
CA GLY A 30 -6.21 6.61 -6.96
C GLY A 30 -7.57 5.91 -7.01
N LEU A 31 -8.61 6.57 -6.50
CA LEU A 31 -9.97 6.03 -6.54
C LEU A 31 -10.52 5.88 -7.96
N SER A 32 -10.24 6.82 -8.86
CA SER A 32 -10.68 6.71 -10.27
C SER A 32 -10.06 5.51 -10.98
N TRP A 33 -8.80 5.19 -10.68
CA TRP A 33 -8.12 4.01 -11.24
C TRP A 33 -8.55 2.71 -10.57
N LEU A 34 -8.83 2.73 -9.26
CA LEU A 34 -9.44 1.59 -8.56
C LEU A 34 -10.81 1.25 -9.15
N GLN A 35 -11.64 2.26 -9.41
CA GLN A 35 -12.93 2.06 -10.08
C GLN A 35 -12.76 1.36 -11.42
N ARG A 36 -11.75 1.76 -12.20
CA ARG A 36 -11.46 1.14 -13.49
C ARG A 36 -11.01 -0.31 -13.33
N ALA A 37 -10.16 -0.60 -12.34
CA ALA A 37 -9.72 -1.96 -12.04
C ALA A 37 -10.89 -2.88 -11.66
N GLU A 38 -11.84 -2.39 -10.87
CA GLU A 38 -13.04 -3.15 -10.48
C GLU A 38 -14.00 -3.40 -11.65
N MET A 39 -13.89 -2.64 -12.75
CA MET A 39 -14.68 -2.86 -13.97
C MET A 39 -14.05 -3.89 -14.93
N CYS A 40 -12.79 -4.28 -14.71
CA CYS A 40 -12.02 -5.18 -15.58
C CYS A 40 -11.87 -6.56 -14.95
N ASP A 41 -12.97 -7.16 -14.48
CA ASP A 41 -12.93 -8.50 -13.87
C ASP A 41 -12.66 -9.62 -14.90
N ASP A 42 -12.90 -9.36 -16.18
CA ASP A 42 -12.67 -10.25 -17.32
C ASP A 42 -11.25 -10.15 -17.91
N ASP A 43 -10.47 -9.14 -17.52
CA ASP A 43 -9.09 -8.91 -17.96
C ASP A 43 -8.16 -8.70 -16.74
N PRO A 44 -7.58 -9.80 -16.21
CA PRO A 44 -6.67 -9.73 -15.06
C PRO A 44 -5.43 -8.87 -15.29
N ASP A 45 -4.90 -8.81 -16.52
CA ASP A 45 -3.71 -8.03 -16.85
C ASP A 45 -4.02 -6.54 -16.81
N ALA A 46 -5.13 -6.12 -17.41
CA ALA A 46 -5.61 -4.74 -17.33
C ALA A 46 -5.94 -4.35 -15.89
N LYS A 47 -6.63 -5.24 -15.15
CA LYS A 47 -6.95 -5.02 -13.73
C LYS A 47 -5.69 -4.79 -12.90
N PHE A 48 -4.67 -5.62 -13.09
CA PHE A 48 -3.38 -5.46 -12.42
C PHE A 48 -2.74 -4.11 -12.73
N ILE A 49 -2.69 -3.71 -14.01
CA ILE A 49 -2.13 -2.41 -14.43
C ILE A 49 -2.91 -1.25 -13.78
N PHE A 50 -4.24 -1.30 -13.76
CA PHE A 50 -5.04 -0.24 -13.14
C PHE A 50 -4.87 -0.17 -11.62
N LEU A 51 -4.75 -1.32 -10.93
CA LEU A 51 -4.40 -1.35 -9.52
C LEU A 51 -3.02 -0.74 -9.27
N TRP A 52 -2.04 -1.04 -10.13
CA TRP A 52 -0.70 -0.46 -10.05
C TRP A 52 -0.71 1.06 -10.23
N ILE A 53 -1.50 1.57 -11.18
CA ILE A 53 -1.66 3.02 -11.39
C ILE A 53 -2.38 3.65 -10.19
N ALA A 54 -3.42 3.01 -9.66
CA ALA A 54 -4.14 3.48 -8.48
C ALA A 54 -3.21 3.59 -7.26
N PHE A 55 -2.38 2.56 -7.04
CA PHE A 55 -1.36 2.54 -6.00
C PHE A 55 -0.37 3.69 -6.18
N ASN A 56 0.23 3.85 -7.36
CA ASN A 56 1.20 4.92 -7.63
C ASN A 56 0.59 6.32 -7.45
N ALA A 57 -0.68 6.50 -7.81
CA ALA A 57 -1.37 7.76 -7.61
C ALA A 57 -1.50 8.15 -6.13
N ILE A 58 -1.61 7.18 -5.21
CA ILE A 58 -1.66 7.39 -3.76
C ILE A 58 -0.25 7.52 -3.19
N TYR A 59 0.65 6.64 -3.63
CA TYR A 59 2.04 6.54 -3.21
C TYR A 59 2.90 7.76 -3.55
N ALA A 60 2.59 8.50 -4.63
CA ALA A 60 3.36 9.66 -5.13
C ALA A 60 3.37 10.90 -4.21
N GLN A 61 3.44 10.70 -2.89
CA GLN A 61 3.67 11.70 -1.88
C GLN A 61 5.14 12.14 -1.93
N ASP A 62 5.37 13.43 -2.18
CA ASP A 62 6.65 14.12 -1.96
C ASP A 62 7.93 13.50 -2.56
N ILE A 63 7.82 12.79 -3.70
CA ILE A 63 8.99 12.39 -4.50
C ILE A 63 9.82 13.62 -4.92
N ASP A 64 9.20 14.80 -5.01
CA ASP A 64 9.87 16.06 -5.36
C ASP A 64 10.32 16.90 -4.15
N ALA A 65 9.65 16.78 -2.98
CA ALA A 65 9.94 17.66 -1.83
C ALA A 65 11.13 17.18 -1.00
N LEU A 66 11.47 15.89 -1.12
CA LEU A 66 12.63 15.30 -0.50
C LEU A 66 13.45 14.67 -1.62
N LYS A 67 14.68 15.15 -1.85
CA LYS A 67 15.69 14.52 -2.74
C LYS A 67 16.14 13.14 -2.21
N LEU A 68 15.24 12.40 -1.59
CA LEU A 68 15.44 11.05 -1.11
C LEU A 68 15.52 10.13 -2.32
N ARG A 69 16.27 9.05 -2.16
CA ARG A 69 16.29 7.99 -3.16
C ARG A 69 14.91 7.32 -3.18
N GLU A 70 14.45 6.87 -4.34
CA GLU A 70 13.16 6.20 -4.50
C GLU A 70 12.93 5.07 -3.46
N ALA A 71 14.00 4.32 -3.13
CA ALA A 71 13.98 3.29 -2.11
C ALA A 71 13.69 3.82 -0.69
N GLU A 72 14.17 5.00 -0.34
CA GLU A 72 13.93 5.62 0.97
C GLU A 72 12.49 6.14 1.07
N SER A 73 11.99 6.78 0.01
CA SER A 73 10.58 7.21 -0.07
C SER A 73 9.61 6.03 0.01
N PHE A 74 9.97 4.91 -0.63
CA PHE A 74 9.20 3.66 -0.54
C PHE A 74 9.18 3.12 0.89
N SER A 75 10.34 3.02 1.55
CA SER A 75 10.42 2.56 2.94
C SER A 75 9.58 3.42 3.89
N LEU A 76 9.67 4.76 3.79
CA LEU A 76 8.89 5.68 4.62
C LEU A 76 7.39 5.53 4.41
N PHE A 77 6.96 5.31 3.16
CA PHE A 77 5.56 5.04 2.86
C PHE A 77 5.07 3.74 3.51
N ILE A 78 5.86 2.66 3.40
CA ILE A 78 5.53 1.36 4.02
C ILE A 78 5.51 1.47 5.55
N GLU A 79 6.48 2.15 6.16
CA GLU A 79 6.51 2.38 7.60
C GLU A 79 5.27 3.12 8.09
N LYS A 80 4.86 4.17 7.38
CA LYS A 80 3.63 4.91 7.69
C LYS A 80 2.38 4.04 7.53
N LEU A 81 2.34 3.20 6.50
CA LEU A 81 1.23 2.29 6.27
C LEU A 81 1.12 1.26 7.41
N LEU A 82 2.23 0.67 7.83
CA LEU A 82 2.28 -0.27 8.96
C LEU A 82 1.93 0.40 10.29
N ALA A 83 2.33 1.65 10.50
CA ALA A 83 1.96 2.41 11.70
C ALA A 83 0.45 2.69 11.79
N LEU A 84 -0.26 2.72 10.65
CA LEU A 84 -1.71 2.89 10.58
C LEU A 84 -2.47 1.56 10.59
N ASP A 85 -1.79 0.43 10.35
CA ASP A 85 -2.38 -0.92 10.36
C ASP A 85 -2.46 -1.50 11.78
N THR A 86 -3.28 -0.89 12.63
CA THR A 86 -3.39 -1.25 14.05
C THR A 86 -3.84 -2.69 14.31
N ASP A 87 -4.55 -3.28 13.34
CA ASP A 87 -5.08 -4.64 13.42
C ASP A 87 -4.17 -5.69 12.77
N ASP A 88 -2.97 -5.27 12.32
CA ASP A 88 -1.93 -6.11 11.71
C ASP A 88 -2.46 -6.89 10.48
N VAL A 89 -3.39 -6.28 9.73
CA VAL A 89 -4.07 -6.91 8.59
C VAL A 89 -3.09 -7.17 7.45
N LEU A 90 -2.18 -6.24 7.18
CA LEU A 90 -1.21 -6.35 6.10
C LEU A 90 -0.19 -7.44 6.39
N SER A 91 0.32 -7.49 7.61
CA SER A 91 1.20 -8.57 8.07
C SER A 91 0.53 -9.93 7.89
N LYS A 92 -0.70 -10.10 8.42
CA LYS A 92 -1.47 -11.34 8.28
C LYS A 92 -1.67 -11.74 6.82
N MET A 93 -2.05 -10.79 5.96
CA MET A 93 -2.25 -11.03 4.53
C MET A 93 -0.96 -11.50 3.85
N VAL A 94 0.16 -10.82 4.10
CA VAL A 94 1.47 -11.17 3.53
C VAL A 94 1.91 -12.57 3.96
N TRP A 95 1.74 -12.93 5.24
CA TRP A 95 2.06 -14.26 5.75
C TRP A 95 1.14 -15.37 5.23
N GLN A 96 -0.13 -15.06 4.91
CA GLN A 96 -1.09 -16.02 4.35
C GLN A 96 -0.82 -16.27 2.86
N GLU A 97 -0.57 -15.22 2.08
CA GLU A 97 -0.45 -15.31 0.61
C GLU A 97 0.96 -15.71 0.15
N PHE A 98 2.02 -15.33 0.89
CA PHE A 98 3.41 -15.56 0.47
C PHE A 98 4.31 -16.29 1.48
N PRO A 99 3.84 -17.33 2.20
CA PRO A 99 4.64 -17.98 3.24
C PRO A 99 5.95 -18.58 2.71
N GLY A 100 5.94 -19.10 1.47
CA GLY A 100 7.13 -19.69 0.83
C GLY A 100 8.17 -18.65 0.43
N SER A 101 7.76 -17.59 -0.29
CA SER A 101 8.65 -16.53 -0.77
C SER A 101 9.30 -15.76 0.39
N ILE A 102 8.54 -15.50 1.46
CA ILE A 102 9.06 -14.85 2.66
C ILE A 102 10.06 -15.75 3.37
N ARG A 103 9.76 -17.06 3.54
CA ARG A 103 10.70 -18.01 4.14
C ARG A 103 12.00 -18.12 3.35
N VAL A 104 11.94 -18.11 2.02
CA VAL A 104 13.13 -18.13 1.17
C VAL A 104 13.93 -16.84 1.32
N LEU A 105 13.29 -15.67 1.37
CA LEU A 105 13.97 -14.39 1.61
C LEU A 105 14.62 -14.32 3.00
N LEU A 106 13.95 -14.81 4.04
CA LEU A 106 14.47 -14.85 5.42
C LEU A 106 15.60 -15.88 5.59
N ASN A 107 15.55 -17.00 4.86
CA ASN A 107 16.61 -18.02 4.87
C ASN A 107 17.86 -17.60 4.08
N ASN A 108 17.79 -16.54 3.27
CA ASN A 108 18.95 -15.92 2.61
C ASN A 108 19.60 -14.88 3.55
N GLN A 109 20.15 -15.41 4.64
CA GLN A 109 20.55 -14.76 5.90
C GLN A 109 21.69 -13.73 5.84
N SER A 110 21.95 -13.07 4.71
CA SER A 110 23.06 -12.10 4.58
C SER A 110 22.67 -10.67 4.16
N ARG A 111 21.38 -10.35 3.97
CA ARG A 111 20.95 -8.97 3.65
C ARG A 111 19.81 -8.37 4.48
N ILE A 112 19.15 -9.15 5.34
CA ILE A 112 18.06 -8.66 6.22
C ILE A 112 18.58 -8.58 7.67
N GLN A 113 19.66 -7.84 7.90
CA GLN A 113 20.07 -7.44 9.26
C GLN A 113 19.59 -6.04 9.64
N ILE A 114 18.90 -5.36 8.73
CA ILE A 114 18.13 -4.15 9.03
C ILE A 114 16.68 -4.65 9.17
N ILE A 115 15.98 -4.27 10.24
CA ILE A 115 14.63 -4.71 10.63
C ILE A 115 14.58 -6.01 11.47
N SER A 116 15.55 -6.27 12.35
CA SER A 116 15.41 -7.33 13.37
C SER A 116 16.05 -6.96 14.70
N ALA A 117 15.33 -6.23 15.54
CA ALA A 117 15.32 -6.38 17.01
C ALA A 117 14.29 -5.43 17.64
N PRO A 118 13.51 -5.85 18.67
CA PRO A 118 13.02 -7.19 18.95
C PRO A 118 11.52 -7.19 19.37
N LEU A 119 10.65 -7.88 18.64
CA LEU A 119 9.38 -8.36 19.22
C LEU A 119 9.66 -9.71 19.88
N MET A 120 10.00 -9.61 21.16
CA MET A 120 10.21 -10.71 22.08
C MET A 120 8.87 -11.38 22.38
N VAL A 121 8.52 -12.45 21.64
CA VAL A 121 7.44 -13.36 22.05
C VAL A 121 8.00 -14.24 23.17
N LYS A 122 7.53 -13.99 24.40
CA LYS A 122 7.72 -14.92 25.50
C LYS A 122 6.94 -16.21 25.21
N ARG A 123 7.64 -17.31 25.51
CA ARG A 123 7.21 -18.72 25.44
C ARG A 123 5.84 -18.98 26.06
#